data_AF-A0A0G4PD52-F1
#
_entry.id   AF-A0A0G4PD52-F1
#
_cell.length_a   1.000
_cell.length_b   1.000
_cell.length_c   1.000
_cell.angle_alpha   90.00
_cell.angle_beta   90.00
_cell.angle_gamma   90.00
#
_symmetry.space_group_name_H-M   'P 1'
#
loop_
_entity.id
_entity.type
_entity.pdbx_description
1 polymer ?
#
loop_
_entity_poly.entity_id
_entity_poly.type
_entity_poly.pdbx_seq_one_letter_code
_entity_poly.pdbx_strand_id
1 'polypeptide(L)'
;MDPNATDLETADLVLQTSLQEVEEALRLLDRETNDGRAQVRDEKLALLHWRAELRGRMRTQQDLRAALQMSRESRLDQVSILQDIHEREVNEAPAAHVQPTGRAPTQPQMPCQAQTTRQPRPAGQPQPAPQPQSTPTRQPQVARHPQPSGQPQEPQPQELRGTLGLILNPDVQTQTRKRAHSATTAMVPILRECVACSESYPESDMIRNSCSHVYCQGCVTHLLQNSLADESLFPPRCCRRPLPLEAARGIIDADLWARFEEKKIEQRDKHRTYCSDPACSRYILPSHVRGTIGTCRVCNQQTCTLCKKSTHQGECVDDRIEVLKLGKAKGWQRCLNCSHLIELRSGCNHITCRCRHEFCYVCSTPWKQCECAHWDEAMLQERAELIAARNQPAPARQVVEQAAQFLVEQHDCYHDGAWKKLGVSAECEECGDLMPDYIFECRHCGIQACNSCRIHRF
;
A
#
# COMPACT_ATOMS: atom_id res chain seq x y z
N MET A 1 -4.40 31.18 19.05
CA MET A 1 -4.23 29.88 19.74
C MET A 1 -4.40 28.80 18.70
N ASP A 2 -3.49 27.84 18.65
CA ASP A 2 -3.55 26.72 17.70
C ASP A 2 -4.63 25.73 18.18
N PRO A 3 -5.70 25.47 17.40
CA PRO A 3 -6.76 24.54 17.78
C PRO A 3 -6.23 23.10 17.99
N ASN A 4 -5.09 22.73 17.40
CA ASN A 4 -4.47 21.42 17.61
C ASN A 4 -3.70 21.33 18.94
N ALA A 5 -3.25 22.46 19.50
CA ALA A 5 -2.52 22.47 20.77
C ALA A 5 -3.42 22.10 21.95
N THR A 6 -4.70 22.51 21.90
CA THR A 6 -5.69 22.23 22.93
C THR A 6 -6.16 20.78 22.91
N ASP A 7 -6.19 20.15 21.74
CA ASP A 7 -6.52 18.72 21.57
C ASP A 7 -5.41 17.81 22.10
N LEU A 8 -4.14 18.16 21.81
CA LEU A 8 -2.97 17.41 22.30
C LEU A 8 -2.77 17.51 23.81
N GLU A 9 -3.04 18.66 24.43
CA GLU A 9 -3.00 18.79 25.90
C GLU A 9 -4.11 17.98 26.57
N THR A 10 -5.30 17.95 25.97
CA THR A 10 -6.42 17.14 26.45
C THR A 10 -6.09 15.64 26.36
N ALA A 11 -5.54 15.19 25.24
CA ALA A 11 -5.10 13.80 25.06
C ALA A 11 -4.01 13.39 26.07
N ASP A 12 -3.07 14.28 26.38
CA ASP A 12 -1.98 14.00 27.34
C ASP A 12 -2.56 13.82 28.76
N LEU A 13 -3.49 14.69 29.15
CA LEU A 13 -4.18 14.58 30.42
C LEU A 13 -4.95 13.26 30.53
N VAL A 14 -5.68 12.87 29.48
CA VAL A 14 -6.43 11.59 29.45
C VAL A 14 -5.49 10.39 29.59
N LEU A 15 -4.38 10.36 28.85
CA LEU A 15 -3.40 9.27 28.95
C LEU A 15 -2.73 9.21 30.33
N GLN A 16 -2.40 10.36 30.91
CA GLN A 16 -1.80 10.44 32.25
C GLN A 16 -2.77 9.96 33.33
N THR A 17 -4.03 10.41 33.29
CA THR A 17 -5.07 9.95 34.22
C THR A 17 -5.30 8.45 34.09
N SER A 18 -5.43 7.94 32.86
CA SER A 18 -5.61 6.50 32.61
C SER A 18 -4.43 5.67 33.13
N LEU A 19 -3.19 6.17 32.95
CA LEU A 19 -2.01 5.49 33.47
C LEU A 19 -1.99 5.47 35.00
N GLN A 20 -2.38 6.57 35.64
CA GLN A 20 -2.46 6.66 37.10
C GLN A 20 -3.49 5.69 37.67
N GLU A 21 -4.64 5.53 37.02
CA GLU A 21 -5.67 4.55 37.40
C GLU A 21 -5.16 3.11 37.31
N VAL A 22 -4.48 2.76 36.21
CA VAL A 22 -3.90 1.41 36.04
C VAL A 22 -2.79 1.15 37.07
N GLU A 23 -1.95 2.16 37.35
CA GLU A 23 -0.91 2.02 38.36
C GLU A 23 -1.47 1.86 39.78
N GLU A 24 -2.57 2.54 40.10
CA GLU A 24 -3.24 2.37 41.39
C GLU A 24 -3.92 0.99 41.50
N ALA A 25 -4.58 0.52 40.44
CA ALA A 25 -5.16 -0.82 40.40
C ALA A 25 -4.10 -1.92 40.60
N LEU A 26 -2.91 -1.76 40.00
CA LEU A 26 -1.77 -2.65 40.22
C LEU A 26 -1.29 -2.62 41.68
N ARG A 27 -1.21 -1.45 42.31
CA ARG A 27 -0.84 -1.32 43.75
C ARG A 27 -1.84 -2.02 44.66
N LEU A 28 -3.13 -1.93 44.37
CA LEU A 28 -4.17 -2.62 45.15
C LEU A 28 -4.04 -4.14 45.03
N LEU A 29 -3.84 -4.66 43.81
CA LEU A 29 -3.61 -6.09 43.60
C LEU A 29 -2.32 -6.59 44.28
N ASP A 30 -1.26 -5.78 44.28
CA ASP A 30 -0.01 -6.12 44.97
C ASP A 30 -0.22 -6.24 46.49
N ARG A 31 -1.07 -5.39 47.08
CA ARG A 31 -1.45 -5.48 48.50
C ARG A 31 -2.24 -6.74 48.82
N GLU A 32 -3.18 -7.13 47.96
CA GLU A 32 -3.98 -8.36 48.12
C GLU A 32 -3.12 -9.64 47.99
N THR A 33 -2.09 -9.63 47.15
CA THR A 33 -1.19 -10.80 47.00
C THR A 33 -0.27 -11.06 48.19
N ASN A 34 -0.10 -10.09 49.09
CA ASN A 34 0.67 -10.28 50.34
C ASN A 34 -0.08 -11.10 51.40
N ASP A 35 -1.38 -11.38 51.23
CA ASP A 35 -2.19 -12.23 52.13
C ASP A 35 -2.07 -13.75 51.85
N GLY A 36 -0.98 -14.18 51.23
CA GLY A 36 -0.53 -15.59 51.29
C GLY A 36 -1.13 -16.55 50.26
N ARG A 37 -1.74 -16.07 49.17
CA ARG A 37 -2.06 -16.92 47.99
C ARG A 37 -1.52 -16.29 46.71
N ALA A 38 -0.26 -16.56 46.41
CA ALA A 38 0.38 -16.13 45.18
C ALA A 38 -0.02 -17.03 44.00
N GLN A 39 -1.08 -16.64 43.28
CA GLN A 39 -1.25 -17.01 41.87
C GLN A 39 -1.40 -15.69 41.11
N VAL A 40 -0.58 -15.49 40.07
CA VAL A 40 -0.70 -14.33 39.18
C VAL A 40 -2.08 -14.43 38.53
N ARG A 41 -3.02 -13.61 38.97
CA ARG A 41 -4.35 -13.50 38.38
C ARG A 41 -4.21 -12.92 36.97
N ASP A 42 -4.98 -13.44 36.02
CA ASP A 42 -5.06 -12.93 34.65
C ASP A 42 -5.34 -11.42 34.62
N GLU A 43 -6.05 -10.91 35.64
CA GLU A 43 -6.30 -9.49 35.90
C GLU A 43 -5.00 -8.65 36.04
N LYS A 44 -4.01 -9.14 36.80
CA LYS A 44 -2.72 -8.45 36.98
C LYS A 44 -1.95 -8.42 35.67
N LEU A 45 -1.98 -9.50 34.91
CA LEU A 45 -1.33 -9.57 33.61
C LEU A 45 -1.98 -8.59 32.62
N ALA A 46 -3.33 -8.53 32.58
CA ALA A 46 -4.07 -7.58 31.77
C ALA A 46 -3.71 -6.12 32.10
N LEU A 47 -3.64 -5.77 33.39
CA LEU A 47 -3.24 -4.43 33.84
C LEU A 47 -1.77 -4.10 33.49
N LEU A 48 -0.86 -5.08 33.55
CA LEU A 48 0.53 -4.89 33.12
C LEU A 48 0.64 -4.62 31.62
N HIS A 49 -0.16 -5.32 30.80
CA HIS A 49 -0.26 -5.06 29.37
C HIS A 49 -0.85 -3.67 29.10
N TRP A 50 -1.93 -3.31 29.77
CA TRP A 50 -2.56 -2.00 29.60
C TRP A 50 -1.63 -0.85 30.01
N ARG A 51 -0.86 -1.01 31.10
CA ARG A 51 0.19 -0.07 31.49
C ARG A 51 1.26 0.11 30.41
N ALA A 52 1.70 -0.98 29.80
CA ALA A 52 2.70 -0.94 28.73
C ALA A 52 2.16 -0.22 27.48
N GLU A 53 0.89 -0.47 27.14
CA GLU A 53 0.19 0.19 26.05
C GLU A 53 0.05 1.70 26.28
N LEU A 54 -0.43 2.12 27.46
CA LEU A 54 -0.57 3.54 27.81
C LEU A 54 0.77 4.27 27.75
N ARG A 55 1.84 3.69 28.30
CA ARG A 55 3.20 4.24 28.18
C ARG A 55 3.69 4.30 26.73
N GLY A 56 3.28 3.36 25.90
CA GLY A 56 3.53 3.38 24.46
C GLY A 56 2.85 4.56 23.78
N ARG A 57 1.55 4.75 24.03
CA ARG A 57 0.77 5.87 23.50
C ARG A 57 1.34 7.23 23.92
N MET A 58 1.78 7.36 25.18
CA MET A 58 2.44 8.58 25.66
C MET A 58 3.73 8.89 24.89
N ARG A 59 4.57 7.89 24.57
CA ARG A 59 5.77 8.10 23.76
C ARG A 59 5.40 8.57 22.35
N THR A 60 4.44 7.90 21.70
CA THR A 60 3.96 8.29 20.36
C THR A 60 3.42 9.73 20.35
N GLN A 61 2.74 10.15 21.41
CA GLN A 61 2.23 11.51 21.53
C GLN A 61 3.36 12.54 21.75
N GLN A 62 4.40 12.20 22.51
CA GLN A 62 5.61 13.02 22.63
C GLN A 62 6.34 13.16 21.28
N ASP A 63 6.47 12.06 20.54
CA ASP A 63 7.07 12.05 19.20
C ASP A 63 6.27 12.93 18.22
N LEU A 64 4.94 12.88 18.27
CA LEU A 64 4.06 13.74 17.48
C LEU A 64 4.26 15.22 17.83
N ARG A 65 4.37 15.57 19.12
CA ARG A 65 4.64 16.95 19.56
C ARG A 65 6.01 17.44 19.06
N ALA A 66 7.04 16.60 19.15
CA ALA A 66 8.36 16.93 18.61
C ALA A 66 8.31 17.15 17.08
N ALA A 67 7.61 16.28 16.34
CA ALA A 67 7.45 16.41 14.90
C ALA A 67 6.71 17.70 14.49
N LEU A 68 5.64 18.07 15.21
CA LEU A 68 4.92 19.32 14.98
C LEU A 68 5.79 20.55 15.27
N GLN A 69 6.60 20.50 16.33
CA GLN A 69 7.55 21.56 16.66
C GLN A 69 8.60 21.71 15.55
N MET A 70 9.22 20.61 15.12
CA MET A 70 10.19 20.62 14.02
C MET A 70 9.58 21.15 12.72
N SER A 71 8.34 20.77 12.41
CA SER A 71 7.64 21.30 11.22
C SER A 71 7.40 22.81 11.32
N ARG A 72 7.06 23.31 12.51
CA ARG A 72 6.90 24.75 12.75
C ARG A 72 8.22 25.50 12.60
N GLU A 73 9.30 24.99 13.17
CA GLU A 73 10.65 25.58 13.06
C GLU A 73 11.11 25.59 11.59
N SER A 74 10.96 24.47 10.88
CA SER A 74 11.28 24.38 9.44
C SER A 74 10.50 25.38 8.58
N ARG A 75 9.22 25.64 8.89
CA ARG A 75 8.43 26.68 8.20
C ARG A 75 8.97 28.09 8.48
N LEU A 76 9.39 28.37 9.71
CA LEU A 76 9.98 29.66 10.07
C LEU A 76 11.33 29.86 9.35
N ASP A 77 12.16 28.83 9.30
CA ASP A 77 13.42 28.83 8.55
C ASP A 77 13.17 29.06 7.06
N GLN A 78 12.18 28.39 6.47
CA GLN A 78 11.80 28.59 5.08
C GLN A 78 11.37 30.03 4.79
N VAL A 79 10.59 30.66 5.69
CA VAL A 79 10.20 32.06 5.56
C VAL A 79 11.41 33.00 5.65
N SER A 80 12.33 32.75 6.59
CA SER A 80 13.56 33.54 6.73
C SER A 80 14.45 33.45 5.49
N ILE A 81 14.63 32.24 4.94
CA ILE A 81 15.43 32.02 3.73
C ILE A 81 14.82 32.77 2.54
N LEU A 82 13.49 32.74 2.38
CA LEU A 82 12.81 33.46 1.31
C LEU A 82 12.93 34.99 1.45
N GLN A 83 12.91 35.50 2.69
CA GLN A 83 13.16 36.92 2.96
C GLN A 83 14.60 37.31 2.61
N ASP A 84 15.59 36.52 3.01
CA ASP A 84 17.00 36.76 2.68
C ASP A 84 17.26 36.74 1.16
N ILE A 85 16.63 35.81 0.44
CA ILE A 85 16.71 35.76 -1.03
C ILE A 85 16.12 37.03 -1.63
N HIS A 86 14.94 37.44 -1.18
CA HIS A 86 14.27 38.65 -1.68
C HIS A 86 15.11 39.90 -1.41
N GLU A 87 15.69 40.04 -0.21
CA GLU A 87 16.55 41.17 0.14
C GLU A 87 17.83 41.20 -0.69
N ARG A 88 18.43 40.05 -1.00
CA ARG A 88 19.58 39.96 -1.90
C ARG A 88 19.21 40.34 -3.33
N GLU A 89 18.09 39.85 -3.85
CA GLU A 89 17.60 40.22 -5.19
C GLU A 89 17.31 41.72 -5.31
N VAL A 90 16.77 42.34 -4.26
CA VAL A 90 16.50 43.79 -4.22
C VAL A 90 17.79 44.61 -4.09
N ASN A 91 18.76 44.16 -3.28
CA ASN A 91 20.02 44.87 -3.06
C ASN A 91 21.06 44.67 -4.17
N GLU A 92 21.02 43.55 -4.89
CA GLU A 92 21.91 43.22 -6.02
C GLU A 92 21.31 43.58 -7.39
N ALA A 93 20.07 44.10 -7.43
CA ALA A 93 19.48 44.62 -8.66
C ALA A 93 20.34 45.79 -9.20
N PRO A 94 20.93 45.69 -10.41
CA PRO A 94 21.75 46.76 -10.95
C PRO A 94 20.88 48.00 -11.19
N ALA A 95 21.29 49.13 -10.60
CA ALA A 95 20.72 50.45 -10.87
C ALA A 95 20.95 50.82 -12.34
N ALA A 96 20.02 50.40 -13.21
CA ALA A 96 20.00 50.81 -14.61
C ALA A 96 19.62 52.29 -14.71
N HIS A 97 20.64 53.13 -14.78
CA HIS A 97 20.52 54.56 -15.06
C HIS A 97 20.16 54.74 -16.54
N VAL A 98 18.87 54.78 -16.85
CA VAL A 98 18.39 55.13 -18.19
C VAL A 98 18.25 56.65 -18.26
N GLN A 99 19.18 57.32 -18.95
CA GLN A 99 19.06 58.74 -19.29
C GLN A 99 17.93 58.98 -20.31
N PRO A 100 17.12 60.04 -20.17
CA PRO A 100 16.07 60.35 -21.12
C PRO A 100 16.65 61.17 -22.28
N THR A 101 16.65 60.62 -23.49
CA THR A 101 16.72 61.43 -24.72
C THR A 101 15.30 61.58 -25.28
N GLY A 102 14.84 62.82 -25.36
CA GLY A 102 13.46 63.14 -25.65
C GLY A 102 13.08 63.05 -27.14
N ARG A 103 11.83 62.65 -27.38
CA ARG A 103 10.91 63.36 -28.30
C ARG A 103 9.47 62.88 -28.03
N ALA A 104 8.57 63.81 -27.68
CA ALA A 104 7.11 63.61 -27.72
C ALA A 104 6.60 63.84 -29.17
N PRO A 105 5.41 63.38 -29.63
CA PRO A 105 4.13 63.66 -28.94
C PRO A 105 2.95 62.64 -29.05
N THR A 106 2.03 62.85 -28.10
CA THR A 106 0.55 62.71 -28.09
C THR A 106 -0.14 61.34 -28.13
N GLN A 107 -0.83 61.01 -27.03
CA GLN A 107 -2.06 60.18 -27.00
C GLN A 107 -3.27 61.03 -26.54
N PRO A 108 -4.49 60.75 -27.04
CA PRO A 108 -5.71 61.47 -26.65
C PRO A 108 -6.36 60.91 -25.38
N GLN A 109 -7.09 61.80 -24.71
CA GLN A 109 -7.84 61.56 -23.47
C GLN A 109 -8.99 60.57 -23.64
N MET A 110 -9.22 59.74 -22.61
CA MET A 110 -10.47 59.02 -22.38
C MET A 110 -11.12 59.55 -21.10
N PRO A 111 -12.42 59.91 -21.11
CA PRO A 111 -13.15 60.26 -19.90
C PRO A 111 -13.86 59.03 -19.30
N CYS A 112 -13.77 58.93 -17.98
CA CYS A 112 -14.56 58.03 -17.14
C CYS A 112 -16.02 58.50 -17.08
N GLN A 113 -16.97 57.57 -17.19
CA GLN A 113 -18.29 57.70 -16.57
C GLN A 113 -18.78 56.35 -16.03
N ALA A 114 -19.61 56.46 -15.00
CA ALA A 114 -19.92 55.45 -14.02
C ALA A 114 -21.28 54.75 -14.25
N GLN A 115 -21.50 53.71 -13.43
CA GLN A 115 -22.78 53.10 -13.02
C GLN A 115 -23.55 52.25 -14.04
N THR A 116 -23.80 50.97 -13.72
CA THR A 116 -25.03 50.52 -13.02
C THR A 116 -25.10 49.00 -12.93
N THR A 117 -25.72 48.56 -11.84
CA THR A 117 -26.13 47.21 -11.48
C THR A 117 -27.20 46.64 -12.43
N ARG A 118 -27.07 45.36 -12.82
CA ARG A 118 -28.21 44.56 -13.30
C ARG A 118 -28.13 43.10 -12.82
N GLN A 119 -29.30 42.63 -12.39
CA GLN A 119 -29.65 41.31 -11.85
C GLN A 119 -29.62 40.19 -12.91
N PRO A 120 -29.60 38.90 -12.50
CA PRO A 120 -29.59 37.74 -13.39
C PRO A 120 -30.99 37.31 -13.81
N ARG A 121 -31.11 36.67 -14.98
CA ARG A 121 -32.32 35.98 -15.47
C ARG A 121 -31.96 34.63 -16.13
N PRO A 122 -32.93 33.68 -16.24
CA PRO A 122 -32.74 32.33 -15.72
C PRO A 122 -32.62 31.21 -16.78
N ALA A 123 -32.33 30.02 -16.24
CA ALA A 123 -32.33 28.66 -16.77
C ALA A 123 -32.99 28.41 -18.15
N GLY A 124 -32.17 27.89 -19.07
CA GLY A 124 -32.59 27.14 -20.25
C GLY A 124 -32.47 25.64 -20.02
N GLN A 125 -33.50 24.89 -20.45
CA GLN A 125 -33.68 23.45 -20.30
C GLN A 125 -32.65 22.61 -21.08
N PRO A 126 -32.37 21.36 -20.66
CA PRO A 126 -31.49 20.45 -21.40
C PRO A 126 -32.26 19.73 -22.53
N GLN A 127 -31.62 19.64 -23.71
CA GLN A 127 -32.09 18.82 -24.83
C GLN A 127 -31.84 17.32 -24.57
N PRO A 128 -32.70 16.41 -25.07
CA PRO A 128 -32.61 14.98 -24.79
C PRO A 128 -31.56 14.27 -25.67
N ALA A 129 -30.94 13.24 -25.11
CA ALA A 129 -29.94 12.38 -25.74
C ALA A 129 -30.52 11.51 -26.88
N PRO A 130 -29.75 11.20 -27.93
CA PRO A 130 -30.14 10.20 -28.91
C PRO A 130 -29.91 8.77 -28.38
N GLN A 131 -30.89 7.90 -28.61
CA GLN A 131 -30.86 6.47 -28.29
C GLN A 131 -29.82 5.71 -29.13
N PRO A 132 -29.17 4.65 -28.60
CA PRO A 132 -28.33 3.78 -29.40
C PRO A 132 -29.15 2.70 -30.11
N GLN A 133 -28.89 2.55 -31.41
CA GLN A 133 -29.39 1.48 -32.26
C GLN A 133 -28.66 0.17 -31.97
N SER A 134 -29.42 -0.92 -32.07
CA SER A 134 -29.04 -2.31 -31.87
C SER A 134 -28.25 -2.94 -33.04
N THR A 135 -27.51 -4.01 -32.70
CA THR A 135 -27.03 -5.18 -33.52
C THR A 135 -25.50 -5.30 -33.69
N PRO A 136 -24.94 -6.50 -33.97
CA PRO A 136 -25.14 -7.76 -33.26
C PRO A 136 -23.82 -8.47 -32.88
N THR A 137 -23.99 -9.48 -32.01
CA THR A 137 -23.08 -10.51 -31.53
C THR A 137 -22.03 -11.03 -32.53
N ARG A 138 -20.76 -11.07 -32.13
CA ARG A 138 -19.72 -11.90 -32.76
C ARG A 138 -19.02 -12.76 -31.71
N GLN A 139 -19.22 -14.07 -31.81
CA GLN A 139 -18.51 -15.11 -31.05
C GLN A 139 -17.01 -15.11 -31.41
N PRO A 140 -16.09 -15.42 -30.47
CA PRO A 140 -14.71 -15.75 -30.82
C PRO A 140 -14.57 -17.23 -31.16
N GLN A 141 -13.96 -17.49 -32.32
CA GLN A 141 -13.58 -18.82 -32.79
C GLN A 141 -12.31 -19.31 -32.08
N VAL A 142 -12.32 -20.62 -31.81
CA VAL A 142 -11.25 -21.46 -31.26
C VAL A 142 -10.06 -21.53 -32.22
N ALA A 143 -8.84 -21.35 -31.72
CA ALA A 143 -7.61 -21.71 -32.43
C ALA A 143 -6.80 -22.73 -31.60
N ARG A 144 -6.45 -23.82 -32.28
CA ARG A 144 -5.81 -25.04 -31.77
C ARG A 144 -4.27 -24.89 -31.65
N HIS A 145 -3.70 -25.74 -30.80
CA HIS A 145 -2.26 -26.02 -30.59
C HIS A 145 -1.46 -26.31 -31.87
N PRO A 146 -0.11 -26.19 -31.81
CA PRO A 146 0.70 -27.40 -31.66
C PRO A 146 1.96 -27.28 -30.75
N GLN A 147 2.36 -28.41 -30.19
CA GLN A 147 3.66 -28.79 -29.61
C GLN A 147 4.03 -30.17 -30.21
N PRO A 148 5.21 -30.79 -29.96
CA PRO A 148 6.53 -30.30 -29.49
C PRO A 148 7.71 -30.91 -30.31
N SER A 149 8.98 -30.63 -29.97
CA SER A 149 10.10 -31.60 -29.88
C SER A 149 11.48 -30.92 -29.65
N GLY A 150 12.29 -31.47 -28.73
CA GLY A 150 13.78 -31.38 -28.76
C GLY A 150 14.48 -30.65 -27.60
N GLN A 151 15.01 -31.38 -26.61
CA GLN A 151 16.10 -30.96 -25.70
C GLN A 151 17.45 -31.63 -26.15
N PRO A 152 18.57 -31.58 -25.39
CA PRO A 152 19.59 -30.51 -25.37
C PRO A 152 21.04 -31.06 -25.53
N GLN A 153 22.04 -30.21 -25.79
CA GLN A 153 23.47 -30.58 -25.59
C GLN A 153 24.33 -29.41 -25.07
N GLU A 154 25.14 -29.72 -24.04
CA GLU A 154 26.22 -28.93 -23.43
C GLU A 154 27.44 -28.74 -24.37
N PRO A 155 28.37 -27.82 -24.03
CA PRO A 155 29.75 -28.31 -23.80
C PRO A 155 30.60 -27.57 -22.75
N GLN A 156 31.59 -28.28 -22.19
CA GLN A 156 32.86 -27.81 -21.60
C GLN A 156 34.04 -28.62 -22.26
N PRO A 157 35.33 -28.47 -21.87
CA PRO A 157 36.28 -27.35 -22.00
C PRO A 157 37.65 -27.80 -22.63
N GLN A 158 38.61 -26.90 -22.91
CA GLN A 158 40.08 -27.19 -23.03
C GLN A 158 40.90 -25.89 -23.29
N GLU A 159 41.76 -25.42 -22.36
CA GLU A 159 43.23 -25.65 -22.21
C GLU A 159 44.11 -24.68 -23.06
N LEU A 160 44.80 -23.69 -22.48
CA LEU A 160 46.08 -23.66 -21.72
C LEU A 160 47.33 -23.37 -22.59
N ARG A 161 47.99 -22.22 -22.33
CA ARG A 161 49.45 -21.91 -22.40
C ARG A 161 49.61 -20.38 -22.37
N GLY A 162 50.47 -19.74 -21.60
CA GLY A 162 51.46 -20.15 -20.61
C GLY A 162 52.38 -18.94 -20.32
N THR A 163 52.92 -18.93 -19.09
CA THR A 163 54.15 -18.28 -18.61
C THR A 163 54.23 -16.77 -18.32
N LEU A 164 54.77 -16.54 -17.11
CA LEU A 164 55.03 -15.31 -16.37
C LEU A 164 56.30 -14.56 -16.83
N GLY A 165 56.34 -13.26 -16.51
CA GLY A 165 57.50 -12.72 -15.80
C GLY A 165 58.25 -11.52 -16.41
N LEU A 166 57.96 -10.33 -15.84
CA LEU A 166 58.88 -9.25 -15.43
C LEU A 166 59.85 -8.61 -16.46
N ILE A 167 59.83 -7.28 -16.54
CA ILE A 167 60.95 -6.36 -16.24
C ILE A 167 60.43 -4.90 -16.26
N LEU A 168 60.86 -4.12 -15.26
CA LEU A 168 60.62 -2.69 -15.05
C LEU A 168 61.49 -1.81 -15.96
N ASN A 169 61.04 -0.56 -16.19
CA ASN A 169 61.80 0.72 -16.32
C ASN A 169 61.37 1.63 -17.51
N PRO A 170 61.60 2.96 -17.45
CA PRO A 170 60.52 3.90 -17.12
C PRO A 170 60.43 5.09 -18.09
N ASP A 171 59.43 5.93 -17.84
CA ASP A 171 59.37 7.38 -18.04
C ASP A 171 59.62 8.09 -19.39
N VAL A 172 58.63 8.98 -19.65
CA VAL A 172 58.75 10.34 -20.20
C VAL A 172 58.81 10.49 -21.71
N GLN A 173 57.68 10.88 -22.31
CA GLN A 173 57.50 12.26 -22.80
C GLN A 173 56.04 12.58 -23.17
N THR A 174 55.57 13.65 -22.56
CA THR A 174 54.33 14.39 -22.78
C THR A 174 54.16 14.87 -24.22
N GLN A 175 53.06 14.51 -24.87
CA GLN A 175 52.48 15.28 -25.97
C GLN A 175 50.97 15.41 -25.81
N THR A 176 50.57 16.65 -25.60
CA THR A 176 49.22 17.18 -25.48
C THR A 176 48.42 16.96 -26.76
N ARG A 177 47.51 15.97 -26.76
CA ARG A 177 46.46 15.88 -27.78
C ARG A 177 45.25 16.68 -27.32
N LYS A 178 45.00 17.79 -28.02
CA LYS A 178 43.78 18.60 -27.95
C LYS A 178 42.56 17.69 -28.12
N ARG A 179 41.84 17.41 -27.01
CA ARG A 179 40.52 16.79 -27.07
C ARG A 179 39.54 17.82 -27.60
N ALA A 180 39.11 17.63 -28.85
CA ALA A 180 37.93 18.29 -29.37
C ALA A 180 36.76 18.00 -28.40
N HIS A 181 36.31 19.04 -27.69
CA HIS A 181 35.05 18.99 -26.97
C HIS A 181 33.95 19.08 -28.02
N SER A 182 33.42 17.92 -28.44
CA SER A 182 32.07 17.89 -29.00
C SER A 182 31.15 18.38 -27.89
N ALA A 183 30.59 19.57 -28.09
CA ALA A 183 29.50 20.08 -27.27
C ALA A 183 28.29 19.16 -27.50
N THR A 184 28.13 18.15 -26.64
CA THR A 184 26.88 17.43 -26.54
C THR A 184 25.86 18.43 -26.01
N THR A 185 24.90 18.83 -26.84
CA THR A 185 23.73 19.58 -26.41
C THR A 185 23.11 18.84 -25.24
N ALA A 186 23.14 19.41 -24.04
CA ALA A 186 22.53 18.81 -22.85
C ALA A 186 21.02 18.71 -23.10
N MET A 187 20.55 17.50 -23.43
CA MET A 187 19.12 17.23 -23.55
C MET A 187 18.50 17.40 -22.17
N VAL A 188 17.52 18.30 -22.06
CA VAL A 188 16.75 18.48 -20.83
C VAL A 188 16.02 17.15 -20.56
N PRO A 189 16.22 16.51 -19.39
CA PRO A 189 15.57 15.24 -19.10
C PRO A 189 14.06 15.43 -19.01
N ILE A 190 13.30 14.60 -19.70
CA ILE A 190 11.84 14.57 -19.58
C ILE A 190 11.51 14.04 -18.18
N LEU A 191 10.87 14.87 -17.37
CA LEU A 191 10.42 14.48 -16.03
C LEU A 191 9.01 13.90 -16.07
N ARG A 192 8.75 12.91 -15.23
CA ARG A 192 7.42 12.31 -15.00
C ARG A 192 7.14 12.19 -13.51
N GLU A 193 5.88 12.37 -13.15
CA GLU A 193 5.42 12.21 -11.77
C GLU A 193 5.25 10.73 -11.42
N CYS A 194 5.77 10.32 -10.27
CA CYS A 194 5.56 8.98 -9.72
C CYS A 194 4.14 8.83 -9.16
N VAL A 195 3.41 7.81 -9.58
CA VAL A 195 2.01 7.58 -9.14
C VAL A 195 1.88 7.28 -7.63
N ALA A 196 2.96 6.89 -6.97
CA ALA A 196 2.96 6.52 -5.55
C ALA A 196 3.33 7.68 -4.62
N CYS A 197 4.41 8.43 -4.90
CA CYS A 197 4.88 9.52 -4.06
C CYS A 197 4.57 10.93 -4.60
N SER A 198 4.05 11.04 -5.82
CA SER A 198 3.75 12.33 -6.48
C SER A 198 4.95 13.27 -6.66
N GLU A 199 6.17 12.74 -6.60
CA GLU A 199 7.41 13.46 -6.93
C GLU A 199 7.81 13.20 -8.39
N SER A 200 8.54 14.15 -8.99
CA SER A 200 8.96 14.11 -10.39
C SER A 200 10.39 13.58 -10.54
N TYR A 201 10.58 12.63 -11.46
CA TYR A 201 11.88 11.99 -11.73
C TYR A 201 12.14 11.93 -13.25
N PRO A 202 13.40 11.81 -13.70
CA PRO A 202 13.73 11.56 -15.10
C PRO A 202 13.05 10.27 -15.59
N GLU A 203 12.36 10.34 -16.73
CA GLU A 203 11.62 9.20 -17.28
C GLU A 203 12.51 7.96 -17.54
N SER A 204 13.80 8.16 -17.80
CA SER A 204 14.81 7.09 -17.94
C SER A 204 14.98 6.24 -16.69
N ASP A 205 14.73 6.82 -15.52
CA ASP A 205 15.01 6.21 -14.22
C ASP A 205 13.74 5.62 -13.62
N MET A 206 12.61 5.71 -14.32
CA MET A 206 11.31 5.27 -13.83
C MET A 206 10.84 3.98 -14.49
N ILE A 207 10.02 3.24 -13.75
CA ILE A 207 9.49 1.95 -14.17
C ILE A 207 8.04 2.15 -14.60
N ARG A 208 7.79 1.97 -15.90
CA ARG A 208 6.46 2.03 -16.50
C ARG A 208 5.79 0.66 -16.45
N ASN A 209 4.59 0.60 -15.87
CA ASN A 209 3.78 -0.60 -15.88
C ASN A 209 2.91 -0.70 -17.15
N SER A 210 2.41 -1.89 -17.45
CA SER A 210 1.45 -2.16 -18.52
C SER A 210 0.13 -1.38 -18.39
N CYS A 211 -0.22 -0.87 -17.21
CA CYS A 211 -1.36 0.04 -17.00
C CYS A 211 -1.01 1.53 -17.28
N SER A 212 0.14 1.81 -17.90
CA SER A 212 0.69 3.14 -18.23
C SER A 212 1.17 4.00 -17.05
N HIS A 213 0.81 3.66 -15.81
CA HIS A 213 1.36 4.30 -14.61
C HIS A 213 2.87 4.11 -14.51
N VAL A 214 3.54 5.11 -13.93
CA VAL A 214 5.00 5.18 -13.82
C VAL A 214 5.38 5.33 -12.35
N TYR A 215 6.43 4.60 -11.94
CA TYR A 215 6.94 4.58 -10.58
C TYR A 215 8.41 4.99 -10.55
N CYS A 216 8.82 5.77 -9.55
CA CYS A 216 10.23 5.94 -9.26
C CYS A 216 10.83 4.66 -8.65
N GLN A 217 12.15 4.51 -8.74
CA GLN A 217 12.88 3.34 -8.25
C GLN A 217 12.61 3.08 -6.76
N GLY A 218 12.67 4.14 -5.94
CA GLY A 218 12.42 4.04 -4.49
C GLY A 218 11.03 3.47 -4.16
N CYS A 219 10.00 3.93 -4.87
CA CYS A 219 8.64 3.42 -4.67
C CYS A 219 8.48 1.96 -5.11
N VAL A 220 9.17 1.50 -6.16
CA VAL A 220 9.16 0.08 -6.54
C VAL A 220 9.87 -0.78 -5.50
N THR A 221 11.01 -0.33 -4.98
CA THR A 221 11.74 -1.02 -3.90
C THR A 221 10.89 -1.14 -2.64
N HIS A 222 10.24 -0.05 -2.21
CA HIS A 222 9.30 -0.08 -1.09
C HIS A 222 8.11 -1.01 -1.34
N LEU A 223 7.52 -0.96 -2.54
CA LEU A 223 6.41 -1.85 -2.89
C LEU A 223 6.83 -3.33 -2.85
N LEU A 224 8.04 -3.63 -3.31
CA LEU A 224 8.60 -4.97 -3.25
C LEU A 224 8.79 -5.42 -1.79
N GLN A 225 9.41 -4.60 -0.95
CA GLN A 225 9.59 -4.88 0.48
C GLN A 225 8.24 -5.11 1.18
N ASN A 226 7.25 -4.25 0.92
CA ASN A 226 5.90 -4.39 1.48
C ASN A 226 5.23 -5.69 1.02
N SER A 227 5.42 -6.10 -0.25
CA SER A 227 4.88 -7.37 -0.74
C SER A 227 5.53 -8.61 -0.12
N LEU A 228 6.74 -8.49 0.42
CA LEU A 228 7.39 -9.59 1.15
C LEU A 228 6.81 -9.73 2.56
N ALA A 229 6.44 -8.61 3.18
CA ALA A 229 5.83 -8.59 4.50
C ALA A 229 4.33 -8.96 4.45
N ASP A 230 3.60 -8.42 3.47
CA ASP A 230 2.17 -8.65 3.31
C ASP A 230 1.86 -9.47 2.06
N GLU A 231 1.34 -10.68 2.29
CA GLU A 231 0.97 -11.61 1.22
C GLU A 231 -0.13 -11.09 0.29
N SER A 232 -1.01 -10.21 0.76
CA SER A 232 -2.09 -9.64 -0.07
C SER A 232 -1.55 -8.73 -1.18
N LEU A 233 -0.40 -8.08 -0.93
CA LEU A 233 0.32 -7.23 -1.86
C LEU A 233 1.20 -8.04 -2.84
N PHE A 234 1.24 -9.36 -2.69
CA PHE A 234 2.12 -10.22 -3.49
C PHE A 234 1.41 -10.87 -4.70
N PRO A 235 2.13 -11.01 -5.83
CA PRO A 235 3.25 -10.17 -6.25
C PRO A 235 2.84 -8.70 -6.39
N PRO A 236 3.80 -7.75 -6.35
CA PRO A 236 3.56 -6.32 -6.58
C PRO A 236 2.73 -6.03 -7.83
N ARG A 237 1.69 -5.19 -7.70
CA ARG A 237 0.80 -4.79 -8.80
C ARG A 237 0.48 -3.31 -8.79
N CYS A 238 0.00 -2.86 -9.93
CA CYS A 238 -0.64 -1.57 -10.12
C CYS A 238 -1.85 -1.80 -11.04
N CYS A 239 -3.04 -1.36 -10.61
CA CYS A 239 -4.30 -1.55 -11.35
C CYS A 239 -4.53 -3.03 -11.72
N ARG A 240 -4.39 -3.93 -10.74
CA ARG A 240 -4.43 -5.40 -10.90
C ARG A 240 -3.40 -6.02 -11.84
N ARG A 241 -2.56 -5.23 -12.53
CA ARG A 241 -1.52 -5.73 -13.44
C ARG A 241 -0.19 -5.91 -12.70
N PRO A 242 0.49 -7.05 -12.87
CA PRO A 242 1.78 -7.28 -12.22
C PRO A 242 2.81 -6.23 -12.67
N LEU A 243 3.62 -5.73 -11.73
CA LEU A 243 4.74 -4.86 -12.09
C LEU A 243 5.80 -5.67 -12.86
N PRO A 244 6.46 -5.08 -13.88
CA PRO A 244 7.54 -5.73 -14.64
C PRO A 244 8.86 -5.69 -13.83
N LEU A 245 8.91 -6.45 -12.73
CA LEU A 245 10.04 -6.42 -11.81
C LEU A 245 11.35 -6.93 -12.41
N GLU A 246 11.28 -7.78 -13.45
CA GLU A 246 12.45 -8.24 -14.20
C GLU A 246 13.20 -7.06 -14.86
N ALA A 247 12.49 -6.06 -15.35
CA ALA A 247 13.09 -4.83 -15.89
C ALA A 247 13.74 -3.98 -14.80
N ALA A 248 13.31 -4.14 -13.55
CA ALA A 248 13.84 -3.44 -12.38
C ALA A 248 14.99 -4.21 -11.68
N ARG A 249 15.39 -5.38 -12.18
CA ARG A 249 16.40 -6.24 -11.53
C ARG A 249 17.76 -5.55 -11.34
N GLY A 250 18.15 -4.66 -12.25
CA GLY A 250 19.41 -3.90 -12.13
C GLY A 250 19.39 -2.79 -11.08
N ILE A 251 18.20 -2.43 -10.59
CA ILE A 251 17.96 -1.35 -9.63
C ILE A 251 17.69 -1.92 -8.23
N ILE A 252 17.09 -3.10 -8.17
CA ILE A 252 16.73 -3.78 -6.92
C ILE A 252 17.97 -4.46 -6.33
N ASP A 253 18.16 -4.29 -5.02
CA ASP A 253 19.21 -4.96 -4.26
C ASP A 253 19.17 -6.50 -4.41
N ALA A 254 20.35 -7.13 -4.47
CA ALA A 254 20.47 -8.55 -4.72
C ALA A 254 19.85 -9.44 -3.62
N ASP A 255 19.95 -9.05 -2.36
CA ASP A 255 19.29 -9.76 -1.24
C ASP A 255 17.78 -9.62 -1.36
N LEU A 256 17.30 -8.40 -1.64
CA LEU A 256 15.87 -8.16 -1.82
C LEU A 256 15.29 -8.99 -2.98
N TRP A 257 16.01 -9.09 -4.09
CA TRP A 257 15.62 -9.94 -5.22
C TRP A 257 15.61 -11.43 -4.86
N ALA A 258 16.63 -11.92 -4.14
CA ALA A 258 16.67 -13.32 -3.70
C ALA A 258 15.50 -13.66 -2.79
N ARG A 259 15.16 -12.77 -1.86
CA ARG A 259 13.97 -12.91 -0.99
C ARG A 259 12.67 -12.90 -1.78
N PHE A 260 12.58 -12.11 -2.85
CA PHE A 260 11.43 -12.12 -3.75
C PHE A 260 11.26 -13.45 -4.48
N GLU A 261 12.33 -14.03 -5.02
CA GLU A 261 12.27 -15.35 -5.65
C GLU A 261 11.90 -16.45 -4.66
N GLU A 262 12.41 -16.41 -3.43
CA GLU A 262 11.96 -17.32 -2.37
C GLU A 262 10.47 -17.16 -2.06
N LYS A 263 9.98 -15.92 -1.95
CA LYS A 263 8.56 -15.65 -1.71
C LYS A 263 7.69 -16.11 -2.88
N LYS A 264 8.18 -16.08 -4.13
CA LYS A 264 7.48 -16.66 -5.30
C LYS A 264 7.30 -18.18 -5.15
N ILE A 265 8.31 -18.87 -4.65
CA ILE A 265 8.23 -20.32 -4.37
C ILE A 265 7.26 -20.59 -3.23
N GLU A 266 7.41 -19.87 -2.11
CA GLU A 266 6.51 -19.95 -0.96
C GLU A 266 5.05 -19.78 -1.38
N GLN A 267 4.75 -18.79 -2.22
CA GLN A 267 3.40 -18.49 -2.62
C GLN A 267 2.75 -19.59 -3.48
N ARG A 268 3.56 -20.32 -4.25
CA ARG A 268 3.12 -21.45 -5.09
C ARG A 268 3.04 -22.76 -4.31
N ASP A 269 3.73 -22.86 -3.18
CA ASP A 269 3.67 -24.06 -2.34
C ASP A 269 2.33 -24.13 -1.60
N LYS A 270 1.61 -25.23 -1.81
CA LYS A 270 0.33 -25.55 -1.15
C LYS A 270 0.53 -26.18 0.23
N HIS A 271 1.71 -26.71 0.50
CA HIS A 271 2.06 -27.44 1.72
C HIS A 271 3.15 -26.72 2.52
N ARG A 272 3.12 -25.38 2.48
CA ARG A 272 4.12 -24.50 3.10
C ARG A 272 4.52 -24.98 4.48
N THR A 273 5.81 -25.02 4.74
CA THR A 273 6.36 -25.33 6.05
C THR A 273 7.24 -24.17 6.48
N TYR A 274 6.95 -23.63 7.64
CA TYR A 274 7.75 -22.58 8.27
C TYR A 274 8.54 -23.18 9.42
N CYS A 275 9.67 -22.57 9.75
CA CYS A 275 10.44 -22.94 10.92
C CYS A 275 9.54 -22.90 12.17
N SER A 276 9.58 -23.98 12.95
CA SER A 276 8.79 -24.13 14.17
C SER A 276 9.29 -23.28 15.34
N ASP A 277 10.49 -22.71 15.25
CA ASP A 277 10.97 -21.69 16.18
C ASP A 277 10.26 -20.35 15.90
N PRO A 278 9.42 -19.85 16.83
CA PRO A 278 8.65 -18.62 16.63
C PRO A 278 9.53 -17.39 16.36
N ALA A 279 10.74 -17.34 16.93
CA ALA A 279 11.67 -16.24 16.71
C ALA A 279 12.25 -16.25 15.28
N CYS A 280 12.31 -17.42 14.66
CA CYS A 280 12.79 -17.57 13.29
C CYS A 280 11.64 -17.48 12.26
N SER A 281 10.63 -18.34 12.39
CA SER A 281 9.43 -18.42 11.53
C SER A 281 9.68 -18.39 10.01
N ARG A 282 10.91 -18.68 9.56
CA ARG A 282 11.29 -18.57 8.15
C ARG A 282 10.70 -19.72 7.33
N TYR A 283 10.23 -19.42 6.12
CA TYR A 283 9.79 -20.44 5.18
C TYR A 283 10.93 -21.43 4.84
N ILE A 284 10.62 -22.73 4.92
CA ILE A 284 11.53 -23.82 4.58
C ILE A 284 11.27 -24.21 3.13
N LEU A 285 12.27 -23.99 2.27
CA LEU A 285 12.20 -24.36 0.86
C LEU A 285 12.00 -25.87 0.70
N PRO A 286 11.23 -26.32 -0.31
CA PRO A 286 11.03 -27.75 -0.56
C PRO A 286 12.33 -28.55 -0.75
N SER A 287 13.39 -27.91 -1.26
CA SER A 287 14.73 -28.51 -1.38
C SER A 287 15.40 -28.86 -0.05
N HIS A 288 14.93 -28.28 1.06
CA HIS A 288 15.41 -28.51 2.42
C HIS A 288 14.48 -29.42 3.23
N VAL A 289 13.52 -30.07 2.56
CA VAL A 289 12.63 -31.05 3.13
C VAL A 289 13.10 -32.45 2.75
N ARG A 290 13.25 -33.32 3.75
CA ARG A 290 13.57 -34.74 3.58
C ARG A 290 12.50 -35.57 4.28
N GLY A 291 11.70 -36.30 3.50
CA GLY A 291 10.55 -37.03 4.02
C GLY A 291 9.58 -36.07 4.72
N THR A 292 9.35 -36.28 6.01
CA THR A 292 8.46 -35.43 6.83
C THR A 292 9.18 -34.32 7.59
N ILE A 293 10.50 -34.17 7.43
CA ILE A 293 11.32 -33.23 8.21
C ILE A 293 11.83 -32.11 7.28
N GLY A 294 11.49 -30.86 7.62
CA GLY A 294 12.05 -29.66 7.01
C GLY A 294 13.14 -29.07 7.89
N THR A 295 14.30 -28.75 7.33
CA THR A 295 15.42 -28.12 8.07
C THR A 295 15.52 -26.65 7.71
N CYS A 296 15.43 -25.76 8.70
CA CYS A 296 15.61 -24.33 8.50
C CYS A 296 17.07 -24.00 8.17
N ARG A 297 17.33 -23.33 7.05
CA ARG A 297 18.70 -22.92 6.65
C ARG A 297 19.32 -21.81 7.50
N VAL A 298 18.52 -21.13 8.33
CA VAL A 298 18.97 -19.97 9.13
C VAL A 298 19.38 -20.42 10.54
N CYS A 299 18.47 -21.09 11.26
CA CYS A 299 18.71 -21.53 12.63
C CYS A 299 18.96 -23.04 12.77
N ASN A 300 18.95 -23.80 11.67
CA ASN A 300 19.10 -25.27 11.63
C ASN A 300 18.03 -26.05 12.40
N GLN A 301 16.99 -25.40 12.92
CA GLN A 301 15.86 -26.04 13.56
C GLN A 301 15.14 -26.97 12.57
N GLN A 302 14.83 -28.18 13.02
CA GLN A 302 14.08 -29.16 12.27
C GLN A 302 12.60 -29.12 12.64
N THR A 303 11.75 -29.05 11.64
CA THR A 303 10.30 -28.92 11.76
C THR A 303 9.59 -30.10 11.07
N CYS A 304 8.61 -30.69 11.75
CA CYS A 304 7.73 -31.68 11.17
C CYS A 304 6.79 -31.01 10.15
N THR A 305 6.85 -31.44 8.90
CA THR A 305 6.02 -30.91 7.80
C THR A 305 4.54 -31.27 7.92
N LEU A 306 4.18 -32.26 8.76
CA LEU A 306 2.80 -32.69 8.96
C LEU A 306 2.08 -31.81 10.00
N CYS A 307 2.59 -31.76 11.23
CA CYS A 307 2.00 -30.99 12.32
C CYS A 307 2.54 -29.55 12.43
N LYS A 308 3.57 -29.19 11.65
CA LYS A 308 4.25 -27.87 11.64
C LYS A 308 4.95 -27.49 12.96
N LYS A 309 5.08 -28.44 13.89
CA LYS A 309 5.82 -28.29 15.16
C LYS A 309 7.27 -28.75 15.02
N SER A 310 8.08 -28.54 16.05
CA SER A 310 9.44 -29.08 16.11
C SER A 310 9.43 -30.60 15.91
N THR A 311 10.47 -31.12 15.28
CA THR A 311 10.58 -32.55 14.97
C THR A 311 10.43 -33.38 16.24
N HIS A 312 9.59 -34.41 16.17
CA HIS A 312 9.24 -35.25 17.31
C HIS A 312 9.17 -36.72 16.88
N GLN A 313 9.24 -37.61 17.86
CA GLN A 313 8.93 -39.03 17.69
C GLN A 313 7.46 -39.26 18.05
N GLY A 314 6.81 -40.25 17.43
CA GLY A 314 5.40 -40.57 17.67
C GLY A 314 4.41 -39.82 16.78
N GLU A 315 3.12 -39.94 17.10
CA GLU A 315 2.03 -39.39 16.28
C GLU A 315 1.95 -37.86 16.34
N CYS A 316 1.51 -37.26 15.23
CA CYS A 316 1.27 -35.83 15.13
C CYS A 316 -0.04 -35.45 15.84
N VAL A 317 0.03 -34.52 16.79
CA VAL A 317 -1.17 -33.88 17.36
C VAL A 317 -1.50 -32.63 16.56
N ASP A 318 -2.67 -32.63 15.91
CA ASP A 318 -3.16 -31.52 15.09
C ASP A 318 -4.04 -30.56 15.92
N ASP A 319 -3.41 -29.55 16.51
CA ASP A 319 -4.11 -28.53 17.31
C ASP A 319 -5.02 -27.63 16.43
N ARG A 320 -4.92 -27.71 15.09
CA ARG A 320 -5.75 -26.92 14.18
C ARG A 320 -7.20 -27.37 14.20
N ILE A 321 -7.50 -28.55 14.73
CA ILE A 321 -8.86 -29.08 14.83
C ILE A 321 -9.78 -28.11 15.58
N GLU A 322 -9.30 -27.46 16.65
CA GLU A 322 -10.11 -26.51 17.42
C GLU A 322 -10.42 -25.24 16.62
N VAL A 323 -9.43 -24.69 15.92
CA VAL A 323 -9.61 -23.52 15.04
C VAL A 323 -10.58 -23.82 13.90
N LEU A 324 -10.49 -25.02 13.32
CA LEU A 324 -11.40 -25.46 12.26
C LEU A 324 -12.83 -25.66 12.78
N LYS A 325 -13.00 -26.17 14.01
CA LYS A 325 -14.31 -26.27 14.67
C LYS A 325 -14.90 -24.88 14.92
N LEU A 326 -14.11 -23.95 15.44
CA LEU A 326 -14.52 -22.57 15.65
C LEU A 326 -14.92 -21.90 14.33
N GLY A 327 -14.10 -22.05 13.29
CA GLY A 327 -14.40 -21.53 11.96
C GLY A 327 -15.73 -22.06 11.43
N LYS A 328 -15.97 -23.36 11.53
CA LYS A 328 -17.25 -23.96 11.14
C LYS A 328 -18.42 -23.41 11.96
N ALA A 329 -18.26 -23.23 13.27
CA ALA A 329 -19.30 -22.68 14.14
C ALA A 329 -19.60 -21.20 13.83
N LYS A 330 -18.60 -20.45 13.36
CA LYS A 330 -18.73 -19.04 12.94
C LYS A 330 -19.08 -18.86 11.46
N GLY A 331 -19.20 -19.95 10.69
CA GLY A 331 -19.46 -19.89 9.25
C GLY A 331 -18.27 -19.42 8.41
N TRP A 332 -17.05 -19.43 8.95
CA TRP A 332 -15.85 -19.06 8.20
C TRP A 332 -15.51 -20.10 7.13
N GLN A 333 -15.17 -19.63 5.93
CA GLN A 333 -14.93 -20.50 4.80
C GLN A 333 -13.44 -20.78 4.57
N ARG A 334 -13.10 -22.01 4.18
CA ARG A 334 -11.73 -22.35 3.75
C ARG A 334 -11.57 -22.19 2.25
N CYS A 335 -10.52 -21.50 1.84
CA CYS A 335 -10.09 -21.49 0.44
C CYS A 335 -9.63 -22.90 0.04
N LEU A 336 -10.22 -23.45 -1.02
CA LEU A 336 -9.89 -24.80 -1.50
C LEU A 336 -8.49 -24.89 -2.16
N ASN A 337 -7.91 -23.76 -2.56
CA ASN A 337 -6.59 -23.73 -3.17
C ASN A 337 -5.45 -23.65 -2.15
N CYS A 338 -5.56 -22.82 -1.11
CA CYS A 338 -4.49 -22.60 -0.12
C CYS A 338 -4.86 -22.95 1.33
N SER A 339 -6.07 -23.45 1.58
CA SER A 339 -6.57 -23.81 2.91
C SER A 339 -6.67 -22.68 3.95
N HIS A 340 -6.47 -21.42 3.56
CA HIS A 340 -6.67 -20.28 4.45
C HIS A 340 -8.13 -20.16 4.87
N LEU A 341 -8.37 -19.81 6.14
CA LEU A 341 -9.70 -19.62 6.72
C LEU A 341 -10.10 -18.15 6.56
N ILE A 342 -11.30 -17.90 6.06
CA ILE A 342 -11.76 -16.59 5.59
C ILE A 342 -13.06 -16.24 6.31
N GLU A 343 -13.06 -15.11 6.98
CA GLU A 343 -14.25 -14.44 7.52
C GLU A 343 -14.77 -13.45 6.48
N LEU A 344 -16.07 -13.49 6.19
CA LEU A 344 -16.77 -12.46 5.41
C LEU A 344 -17.52 -11.57 6.41
N ARG A 345 -17.09 -10.31 6.54
CA ARG A 345 -17.75 -9.34 7.42
C ARG A 345 -18.86 -8.58 6.73
N SER A 346 -18.65 -8.21 5.47
CA SER A 346 -19.63 -7.48 4.66
C SER A 346 -19.31 -7.68 3.17
N GLY A 347 -20.27 -7.33 2.30
CA GLY A 347 -20.12 -7.40 0.85
C GLY A 347 -20.83 -8.60 0.22
N CYS A 348 -20.48 -8.88 -1.04
CA CYS A 348 -21.07 -10.00 -1.77
C CYS A 348 -20.34 -11.32 -1.48
N ASN A 349 -20.97 -12.44 -1.86
CA ASN A 349 -20.42 -13.78 -1.72
C ASN A 349 -19.25 -14.07 -2.68
N HIS A 350 -18.77 -13.10 -3.47
CA HIS A 350 -17.54 -13.22 -4.27
C HIS A 350 -16.32 -13.01 -3.40
N ILE A 351 -15.57 -14.08 -3.17
CA ILE A 351 -14.34 -14.03 -2.39
C ILE A 351 -13.14 -14.10 -3.32
N THR A 352 -12.22 -13.16 -3.17
CA THR A 352 -10.87 -13.28 -3.73
C THR A 352 -9.90 -13.61 -2.60
N CYS A 353 -9.43 -14.86 -2.52
CA CYS A 353 -8.47 -15.25 -1.49
C CYS A 353 -7.11 -14.53 -1.69
N ARG A 354 -6.29 -14.48 -0.63
CA ARG A 354 -4.88 -14.03 -0.71
C ARG A 354 -4.06 -14.78 -1.77
N CYS A 355 -4.36 -16.07 -1.99
CA CYS A 355 -3.76 -16.87 -3.07
C CYS A 355 -4.36 -16.59 -4.47
N ARG A 356 -5.26 -15.62 -4.60
CA ARG A 356 -5.97 -15.19 -5.81
C ARG A 356 -6.96 -16.20 -6.40
N HIS A 357 -7.26 -17.26 -5.68
CA HIS A 357 -8.38 -18.11 -6.03
C HIS A 357 -9.69 -17.37 -5.72
N GLU A 358 -10.55 -17.24 -6.73
CA GLU A 358 -11.86 -16.61 -6.64
C GLU A 358 -12.96 -17.66 -6.51
N PHE A 359 -13.81 -17.55 -5.50
CA PHE A 359 -14.84 -18.56 -5.21
C PHE A 359 -16.04 -17.96 -4.47
N CYS A 360 -17.17 -18.69 -4.46
CA CYS A 360 -18.36 -18.31 -3.72
C CYS A 360 -18.22 -18.61 -2.22
N TYR A 361 -18.46 -17.64 -1.34
CA TYR A 361 -18.35 -17.83 0.12
C TYR A 361 -19.27 -18.94 0.65
N VAL A 362 -20.49 -19.05 0.11
CA VAL A 362 -21.51 -20.00 0.57
C VAL A 362 -21.14 -21.45 0.27
N CYS A 363 -20.64 -21.72 -0.95
CA CYS A 363 -20.47 -23.10 -1.44
C CYS A 363 -19.03 -23.47 -1.82
N SER A 364 -18.08 -22.53 -1.76
CA SER A 364 -16.67 -22.71 -2.16
C SER A 364 -16.40 -23.10 -3.61
N THR A 365 -17.43 -23.11 -4.46
CA THR A 365 -17.29 -23.38 -5.89
C THR A 365 -16.60 -22.18 -6.56
N PRO A 366 -15.77 -22.38 -7.59
CA PRO A 366 -15.15 -21.26 -8.31
C PRO A 366 -16.19 -20.24 -8.74
N TRP A 367 -15.81 -18.95 -8.69
CA TRP A 367 -16.77 -17.86 -8.91
C TRP A 367 -17.49 -17.99 -10.26
N LYS A 368 -18.79 -17.67 -10.29
CA LYS A 368 -19.71 -17.83 -11.44
C LYS A 368 -19.93 -19.27 -11.91
N GLN A 369 -19.60 -20.28 -11.10
CA GLN A 369 -19.90 -21.70 -11.38
C GLN A 369 -20.93 -22.30 -10.41
N CYS A 370 -21.71 -21.46 -9.71
CA CYS A 370 -22.78 -21.88 -8.80
C CYS A 370 -24.02 -20.97 -8.95
N GLU A 371 -25.17 -21.44 -8.48
CA GLU A 371 -26.45 -20.70 -8.46
C GLU A 371 -26.75 -20.05 -7.09
N CYS A 372 -25.74 -19.95 -6.22
CA CYS A 372 -25.91 -19.30 -4.92
C CYS A 372 -26.28 -17.81 -5.08
N ALA A 373 -27.08 -17.30 -4.15
CA ALA A 373 -27.35 -15.87 -4.08
C ALA A 373 -26.03 -15.07 -4.02
N HIS A 374 -25.98 -13.94 -4.71
CA HIS A 374 -24.78 -13.11 -4.77
C HIS A 374 -24.49 -12.40 -3.44
N TRP A 375 -25.49 -12.22 -2.58
CA TRP A 375 -25.36 -11.54 -1.29
C TRP A 375 -26.23 -12.22 -0.25
N ASP A 376 -25.82 -12.04 1.00
CA ASP A 376 -26.69 -12.21 2.15
C ASP A 376 -27.47 -10.91 2.39
N GLU A 377 -28.80 -11.01 2.55
CA GLU A 377 -29.69 -9.85 2.71
C GLU A 377 -29.34 -9.01 3.96
N ALA A 378 -28.95 -9.65 5.06
CA ALA A 378 -28.59 -8.94 6.28
C ALA A 378 -27.26 -8.19 6.11
N MET A 379 -26.25 -8.82 5.49
CA MET A 379 -24.98 -8.16 5.20
C MET A 379 -25.13 -7.02 4.19
N LEU A 380 -26.00 -7.18 3.19
CA LEU A 380 -26.32 -6.12 2.22
C LEU A 380 -26.94 -4.91 2.93
N GLN A 381 -27.93 -5.16 3.80
CA GLN A 381 -28.62 -4.13 4.55
C GLN A 381 -27.66 -3.40 5.51
N GLU A 382 -26.87 -4.13 6.29
CA GLU A 382 -25.85 -3.54 7.18
C GLU A 382 -24.86 -2.67 6.39
N ARG A 383 -24.40 -3.16 5.23
CA ARG A 383 -23.51 -2.39 4.37
C ARG A 383 -24.16 -1.13 3.82
N ALA A 384 -25.43 -1.22 3.42
CA ALA A 384 -26.20 -0.08 2.91
C ALA A 384 -26.39 0.99 4.00
N GLU A 385 -26.64 0.59 5.24
CA GLU A 385 -26.74 1.49 6.39
C GLU A 385 -25.43 2.23 6.64
N LEU A 386 -24.29 1.53 6.61
CA LEU A 386 -22.97 2.14 6.74
C LEU A 386 -22.70 3.19 5.65
N ILE A 387 -23.00 2.87 4.38
CA ILE A 387 -22.81 3.81 3.27
C ILE A 387 -23.72 5.02 3.42
N ALA A 388 -25.00 4.81 3.75
CA ALA A 388 -25.96 5.88 3.95
C ALA A 388 -25.58 6.78 5.14
N ALA A 389 -25.00 6.20 6.19
CA ALA A 389 -24.64 6.90 7.42
C ALA A 389 -23.46 7.88 7.25
N ARG A 390 -22.60 7.70 6.24
CA ARG A 390 -21.42 8.56 6.01
C ARG A 390 -21.75 10.04 5.84
N ASN A 391 -22.89 10.34 5.22
CA ASN A 391 -23.34 11.71 5.01
C ASN A 391 -24.32 12.18 6.09
N GLN A 392 -25.00 11.25 6.78
CA GLN A 392 -26.08 11.52 7.73
C GLN A 392 -26.08 10.45 8.84
N PRO A 393 -25.79 10.77 10.11
CA PRO A 393 -25.67 9.77 11.18
C PRO A 393 -26.90 8.88 11.40
N ALA A 394 -28.08 9.36 11.01
CA ALA A 394 -29.34 8.61 11.04
C ALA A 394 -30.01 8.73 9.66
N PRO A 395 -29.58 7.93 8.67
CA PRO A 395 -30.10 8.04 7.32
C PRO A 395 -31.57 7.61 7.27
N ALA A 396 -32.38 8.32 6.49
CA ALA A 396 -33.76 7.91 6.25
C ALA A 396 -33.79 6.53 5.56
N ARG A 397 -34.80 5.72 5.86
CA ARG A 397 -34.98 4.37 5.29
C ARG A 397 -34.85 4.34 3.77
N GLN A 398 -35.39 5.33 3.06
CA GLN A 398 -35.29 5.45 1.61
C GLN A 398 -33.84 5.58 1.11
N VAL A 399 -32.96 6.26 1.86
CA VAL A 399 -31.54 6.43 1.50
C VAL A 399 -30.82 5.09 1.65
N VAL A 400 -31.14 4.34 2.70
CA VAL A 400 -30.60 2.99 2.92
C VAL A 400 -31.06 2.03 1.81
N GLU A 401 -32.35 2.04 1.47
CA GLU A 401 -32.88 1.21 0.38
C GLU A 401 -32.24 1.55 -0.98
N GLN A 402 -32.00 2.83 -1.27
CA GLN A 402 -31.27 3.27 -2.47
C GLN A 402 -29.82 2.78 -2.46
N ALA A 403 -29.13 2.85 -1.31
CA ALA A 403 -27.77 2.34 -1.18
C ALA A 403 -27.71 0.81 -1.39
N ALA A 404 -28.68 0.07 -0.86
CA ALA A 404 -28.80 -1.37 -1.06
C ALA A 404 -29.02 -1.72 -2.54
N GLN A 405 -29.94 -1.04 -3.23
CA GLN A 405 -30.18 -1.22 -4.66
C GLN A 405 -28.92 -0.94 -5.49
N PHE A 406 -28.22 0.15 -5.18
CA PHE A 406 -26.97 0.50 -5.83
C PHE A 406 -25.89 -0.60 -5.68
N LEU A 407 -25.73 -1.17 -4.47
CA LEU A 407 -24.80 -2.27 -4.23
C LEU A 407 -25.15 -3.53 -5.02
N VAL A 408 -26.44 -3.85 -5.13
CA VAL A 408 -26.95 -4.98 -5.92
C VAL A 408 -26.64 -4.79 -7.41
N GLU A 409 -26.93 -3.60 -7.95
CA GLU A 409 -26.73 -3.30 -9.37
C GLU A 409 -25.25 -3.25 -9.76
N GLN A 410 -24.38 -2.79 -8.86
CA GLN A 410 -22.95 -2.52 -9.13
C GLN A 410 -22.00 -3.55 -8.49
N HIS A 411 -22.49 -4.75 -8.17
CA HIS A 411 -21.72 -5.77 -7.45
C HIS A 411 -20.45 -6.25 -8.18
N ASP A 412 -20.47 -6.30 -9.51
CA ASP A 412 -19.30 -6.61 -10.34
C ASP A 412 -18.43 -5.33 -10.51
N CYS A 413 -17.87 -4.82 -9.41
CA CYS A 413 -17.12 -3.58 -9.39
C CYS A 413 -15.70 -3.74 -9.99
N TYR A 414 -15.45 -2.99 -11.07
CA TYR A 414 -14.10 -2.70 -11.56
C TYR A 414 -13.65 -1.33 -11.02
N HIS A 415 -12.64 -1.35 -10.17
CA HIS A 415 -12.17 -0.14 -9.47
C HIS A 415 -11.33 0.80 -10.37
N ASP A 416 -10.88 0.33 -11.53
CA ASP A 416 -10.04 1.10 -12.45
C ASP A 416 -10.78 2.34 -12.96
N GLY A 417 -10.27 3.53 -12.63
CA GLY A 417 -10.86 4.82 -13.01
C GLY A 417 -12.12 5.22 -12.21
N ALA A 418 -12.58 4.39 -11.29
CA ALA A 418 -13.81 4.62 -10.53
C ALA A 418 -13.61 5.42 -9.22
N TRP A 419 -12.37 5.71 -8.85
CA TRP A 419 -12.04 6.35 -7.57
C TRP A 419 -12.30 7.85 -7.58
N LYS A 420 -12.98 8.34 -6.54
CA LYS A 420 -13.17 9.76 -6.24
C LYS A 420 -12.39 10.10 -4.98
N LYS A 421 -11.55 11.14 -5.03
CA LYS A 421 -10.89 11.69 -3.84
C LYS A 421 -11.90 12.49 -3.02
N LEU A 422 -11.98 12.21 -1.73
CA LEU A 422 -12.77 12.95 -0.75
C LEU A 422 -11.82 13.61 0.25
N GLY A 423 -11.99 14.90 0.52
CA GLY A 423 -11.21 15.64 1.52
C GLY A 423 -11.83 15.52 2.92
N VAL A 424 -12.04 14.29 3.38
CA VAL A 424 -12.64 13.98 4.68
C VAL A 424 -11.74 13.03 5.45
N SER A 425 -11.79 13.12 6.78
CA SER A 425 -11.14 12.16 7.66
C SER A 425 -11.97 10.88 7.74
N ALA A 426 -11.36 9.73 7.45
CA ALA A 426 -12.03 8.44 7.47
C ALA A 426 -11.03 7.28 7.63
N GLU A 427 -11.47 6.17 8.21
CA GLU A 427 -10.68 4.93 8.28
C GLU A 427 -10.73 4.20 6.93
N CYS A 428 -9.58 3.69 6.49
CA CYS A 428 -9.49 2.84 5.32
C CYS A 428 -10.16 1.50 5.61
N GLU A 429 -11.17 1.13 4.82
CA GLU A 429 -11.93 -0.11 5.06
C GLU A 429 -11.15 -1.39 4.74
N GLU A 430 -9.98 -1.26 4.12
CA GLU A 430 -9.13 -2.39 3.75
C GLU A 430 -7.95 -2.60 4.72
N CYS A 431 -7.31 -1.53 5.21
CA CYS A 431 -6.18 -1.64 6.14
C CYS A 431 -6.50 -1.17 7.57
N GLY A 432 -7.62 -0.48 7.79
CA GLY A 432 -8.01 0.10 9.08
C GLY A 432 -7.29 1.41 9.43
N ASP A 433 -6.34 1.86 8.62
CA ASP A 433 -5.59 3.09 8.91
C ASP A 433 -6.50 4.33 8.81
N LEU A 434 -6.40 5.20 9.81
CA LEU A 434 -7.07 6.50 9.78
C LEU A 434 -6.39 7.42 8.77
N MET A 435 -7.17 7.92 7.82
CA MET A 435 -6.74 8.90 6.84
C MET A 435 -7.23 10.29 7.25
N PRO A 436 -6.38 11.18 7.81
CA PRO A 436 -6.84 12.45 8.39
C PRO A 436 -7.28 13.48 7.34
N ASP A 437 -6.60 13.51 6.18
CA ASP A 437 -6.79 14.58 5.20
C ASP A 437 -7.72 14.19 4.04
N TYR A 438 -7.62 12.95 3.59
CA TYR A 438 -8.37 12.48 2.43
C TYR A 438 -8.48 10.96 2.35
N ILE A 439 -9.57 10.49 1.74
CA ILE A 439 -9.78 9.08 1.40
C ILE A 439 -10.27 8.95 -0.05
N PHE A 440 -10.14 7.77 -0.65
CA PHE A 440 -10.70 7.49 -1.97
C PHE A 440 -11.94 6.62 -1.84
N GLU A 441 -13.04 7.05 -2.45
CA GLU A 441 -14.28 6.29 -2.52
C GLU A 441 -14.49 5.76 -3.94
N CYS A 442 -14.82 4.48 -4.06
CA CYS A 442 -15.21 3.90 -5.33
C CYS A 442 -16.65 4.28 -5.70
N ARG A 443 -16.86 4.79 -6.92
CA ARG A 443 -18.19 5.17 -7.43
C ARG A 443 -19.10 4.00 -7.78
N HIS A 444 -18.63 2.75 -7.73
CA HIS A 444 -19.41 1.56 -8.09
C HIS A 444 -19.78 0.72 -6.87
N CYS A 445 -18.87 0.53 -5.90
CA CYS A 445 -19.17 -0.27 -4.69
C CYS A 445 -19.19 0.55 -3.40
N GLY A 446 -18.89 1.85 -3.46
CA GLY A 446 -18.85 2.73 -2.30
C GLY A 446 -17.75 2.39 -1.29
N ILE A 447 -16.78 1.52 -1.59
CA ILE A 447 -15.68 1.26 -0.64
C ILE A 447 -14.79 2.49 -0.50
N GLN A 448 -14.40 2.82 0.73
CA GLN A 448 -13.43 3.86 1.04
C GLN A 448 -12.06 3.25 1.38
N ALA A 449 -11.03 3.64 0.63
CA ALA A 449 -9.68 3.09 0.77
C ALA A 449 -8.61 4.18 0.72
N CYS A 450 -7.51 3.98 1.46
CA CYS A 450 -6.32 4.81 1.35
C CYS A 450 -5.67 4.68 -0.04
N ASN A 451 -4.80 5.63 -0.42
CA ASN A 451 -4.15 5.64 -1.74
C ASN A 451 -3.41 4.31 -2.03
N SER A 452 -2.70 3.79 -1.03
CA SER A 452 -1.94 2.54 -1.14
C SER A 452 -2.85 1.34 -1.41
N CYS A 453 -3.90 1.16 -0.60
CA CYS A 453 -4.86 0.07 -0.77
C CYS A 453 -5.56 0.15 -2.13
N ARG A 454 -6.04 1.34 -2.52
CA ARG A 454 -6.68 1.55 -3.83
C ARG A 454 -5.77 1.15 -5.01
N ILE A 455 -4.46 1.42 -4.95
CA ILE A 455 -3.54 1.19 -6.08
C ILE A 455 -3.08 -0.28 -6.12
N HIS A 456 -2.80 -0.87 -4.95
CA HIS A 456 -2.09 -2.14 -4.87
C HIS A 456 -2.97 -3.35 -4.58
N ARG A 457 -4.18 -3.15 -4.02
CA ARG A 457 -5.10 -4.22 -3.63
C ARG A 457 -6.31 -4.34 -4.55
N PHE A 458 -6.77 -3.22 -5.11
CA PHE A 458 -8.03 -3.15 -5.86
C PHE A 458 -7.89 -3.12 -7.39
#